data_AF-A0A7C7TV90-F1
#
_entry.id   AF-A0A7C7TV90-F1
#
_cell.length_a   1.000
_cell.length_b   1.000
_cell.length_c   1.000
_cell.angle_alpha   90.00
_cell.angle_beta   90.00
_cell.angle_gamma   90.00
#
_symmetry.space_group_name_H-M   'P 1'
#
loop_
_entity.id
_entity.type
_entity.pdbx_description
1 polymer ?
#
loop_
_entity_poly.entity_id
_entity_poly.type
_entity_poly.pdbx_seq_one_letter_code
_entity_poly.pdbx_strand_id
1 'polypeptide(L)'
;MTTPSPSQVWGSHLSRPPIEQNVQFCAGRDVRALPMADEVLLPYDLWTNRAHSIMLHQQGLIADEQLSRILAGLLELERLHESGKFYLDPEKEDVHINVEAFVTETQGADAGGRMHIGRSRNDQSSCDVRLWLRDQGLSLSASCHQLSEALLDQAERYTDAVMPGFTHYQPAMITTWGHWLCAYVQGLVRDLERMRLTLQLVNRNPLGAAASFGTSWPIDRKLTAELLAFDRVDTNTLDCIVSRWEHEAQLAHTAAMLMNHLSIIAQDLIILSLPYTGMVTIDEAFVTGSSIMPQKKNPDFAEVLKSKASLAHGYLVSLLGIQKGGFSGYNRDTQATKYLIMDLLRECEEAPGVLRGVFETLTVNRERMREQCRVGFMNSVDWADHLARTHNLPFRECYHVLAVAVRLSAPETEITQQALEQALQESGHDITLSLEEFERLANPNSLIAERQHSGSPAPDSVREQVAELRVALSQFQAEGIALQQHIDEARQRCREYRV
;
A
#
# COMPACT_ATOMS: atom_id res chain seq x y z
N MET A 1 -2.85 12.19 -34.81
CA MET A 1 -3.36 13.02 -33.71
C MET A 1 -4.85 12.77 -33.60
N THR A 2 -5.26 11.89 -32.70
CA THR A 2 -6.67 11.66 -32.37
C THR A 2 -7.16 12.86 -31.57
N THR A 3 -8.16 13.56 -32.09
CA THR A 3 -8.86 14.66 -31.40
C THR A 3 -9.34 14.18 -30.01
N PRO A 4 -9.11 14.95 -28.93
CA PRO A 4 -9.65 14.60 -27.61
C PRO A 4 -11.18 14.53 -27.67
N SER A 5 -11.77 13.55 -27.00
CA SER A 5 -13.22 13.51 -26.80
C SER A 5 -13.69 14.85 -26.20
N PRO A 6 -14.74 15.51 -26.75
CA PRO A 6 -15.24 16.81 -26.27
C PRO A 6 -15.82 16.81 -24.84
N SER A 7 -15.74 15.70 -24.10
CA SER A 7 -16.61 15.41 -22.95
C SER A 7 -16.07 15.79 -21.57
N GLN A 8 -14.83 16.28 -21.44
CA GLN A 8 -14.29 16.74 -20.16
C GLN A 8 -14.05 18.25 -20.17
N VAL A 9 -15.06 19.00 -19.71
CA VAL A 9 -15.06 20.48 -19.61
C VAL A 9 -13.82 21.00 -18.86
N TRP A 10 -13.27 20.21 -17.94
CA TRP A 10 -12.15 20.56 -17.07
C TRP A 10 -10.77 20.17 -17.62
N GLY A 11 -10.66 19.60 -18.83
CA GLY A 11 -9.37 19.18 -19.41
C GLY A 11 -8.82 20.11 -20.50
N SER A 12 -9.54 21.16 -20.89
CA SER A 12 -9.28 21.91 -22.14
C SER A 12 -7.99 22.74 -22.15
N HIS A 13 -7.45 23.12 -20.99
CA HIS A 13 -6.17 23.84 -20.87
C HIS A 13 -4.98 22.95 -20.54
N LEU A 14 -5.21 21.66 -20.29
CA LEU A 14 -4.12 20.69 -20.07
C LEU A 14 -3.53 20.30 -21.42
N SER A 15 -2.20 20.19 -21.48
CA SER A 15 -1.47 19.72 -22.66
C SER A 15 -1.77 18.25 -22.99
N ARG A 16 -2.21 17.47 -21.99
CA ARG A 16 -2.73 16.10 -22.14
C ARG A 16 -3.86 15.83 -21.14
N PRO A 17 -4.83 14.97 -21.48
CA PRO A 17 -5.88 14.57 -20.55
C PRO A 17 -5.32 13.70 -19.42
N PRO A 18 -5.95 13.70 -18.23
CA PRO A 18 -5.58 12.78 -17.17
C PRO A 18 -5.78 11.33 -17.57
N ILE A 19 -4.93 10.45 -17.05
CA ILE A 19 -5.00 9.03 -17.38
C ILE A 19 -6.25 8.40 -16.76
N GLU A 20 -6.79 7.39 -17.42
CA GLU A 20 -8.04 6.72 -17.02
C GLU A 20 -7.99 6.22 -15.58
N GLN A 21 -6.88 5.59 -15.17
CA GLN A 21 -6.69 5.12 -13.80
C GLN A 21 -6.87 6.24 -12.77
N ASN A 22 -6.29 7.41 -13.01
CA ASN A 22 -6.41 8.57 -12.11
C ASN A 22 -7.85 9.09 -12.05
N VAL A 23 -8.50 9.23 -13.20
CA VAL A 23 -9.90 9.68 -13.27
C VAL A 23 -10.81 8.72 -12.51
N GLN A 24 -10.63 7.43 -12.73
CA GLN A 24 -11.43 6.38 -12.12
C GLN A 24 -11.17 6.29 -10.60
N PHE A 25 -9.91 6.44 -10.16
CA PHE A 25 -9.55 6.47 -8.74
C PHE A 25 -10.23 7.62 -8.00
N CYS A 26 -10.24 8.81 -8.63
CA CYS A 26 -10.86 10.01 -8.08
C CYS A 26 -12.39 9.93 -8.07
N ALA A 27 -13.00 9.41 -9.15
CA ALA A 27 -14.45 9.31 -9.27
C ALA A 27 -15.04 8.20 -8.38
N GLY A 28 -14.32 7.10 -8.18
CA GLY A 28 -14.74 6.00 -7.31
C GLY A 28 -16.16 5.50 -7.61
N ARG A 29 -16.98 5.38 -6.56
CA ARG A 29 -18.35 4.82 -6.63
C ARG A 29 -19.36 5.72 -7.34
N ASP A 30 -19.03 6.98 -7.63
CA ASP A 30 -19.95 7.86 -8.35
C ASP A 30 -20.23 7.34 -9.78
N VAL A 31 -19.29 6.58 -10.34
CA VAL A 31 -19.36 6.05 -11.72
C VAL A 31 -18.98 4.58 -11.87
N ARG A 32 -18.46 3.93 -10.81
CA ARG A 32 -18.10 2.50 -10.83
C ARG A 32 -19.18 1.64 -10.16
N ALA A 33 -19.70 0.66 -10.89
CA ALA A 33 -20.61 -0.33 -10.35
C ALA A 33 -19.90 -1.27 -9.35
N LEU A 34 -20.65 -1.74 -8.35
CA LEU A 34 -20.19 -2.77 -7.42
C LEU A 34 -20.81 -4.12 -7.82
N PRO A 35 -20.01 -5.14 -8.16
CA PRO A 35 -20.53 -6.49 -8.40
C PRO A 35 -21.07 -7.09 -7.10
N MET A 36 -21.84 -8.18 -7.20
CA MET A 36 -22.25 -8.92 -6.02
C MET A 36 -21.00 -9.42 -5.29
N ALA A 37 -20.94 -9.26 -3.97
CA ALA A 37 -19.75 -9.62 -3.19
C ALA A 37 -19.30 -11.07 -3.43
N ASP A 38 -20.27 -11.97 -3.61
CA ASP A 38 -20.02 -13.40 -3.82
C ASP A 38 -19.56 -13.75 -5.24
N GLU A 39 -19.79 -12.89 -6.24
CA GLU A 39 -19.22 -13.08 -7.58
C GLU A 39 -17.69 -13.05 -7.53
N VAL A 40 -17.12 -12.24 -6.64
CA VAL A 40 -15.67 -12.13 -6.42
C VAL A 40 -15.09 -13.45 -5.90
N LEU A 41 -15.90 -14.25 -5.20
CA LEU A 41 -15.46 -15.51 -4.59
C LEU A 41 -15.56 -16.71 -5.54
N LEU A 42 -16.26 -16.60 -6.68
CA LEU A 42 -16.51 -17.72 -7.59
C LEU A 42 -15.23 -18.45 -8.06
N PRO A 43 -14.15 -17.77 -8.49
CA PRO A 43 -12.91 -18.47 -8.85
C PRO A 43 -12.30 -19.28 -7.70
N TYR A 44 -12.46 -18.80 -6.46
CA TYR A 44 -11.94 -19.43 -5.26
C TYR A 44 -12.81 -20.62 -4.84
N ASP A 45 -14.13 -20.48 -4.88
CA ASP A 45 -15.06 -21.57 -4.61
C ASP A 45 -14.90 -22.71 -5.62
N LEU A 46 -14.68 -22.42 -6.90
CA LEU A 46 -14.35 -23.43 -7.91
C LEU A 46 -13.07 -24.20 -7.55
N TRP A 47 -12.02 -23.51 -7.10
CA TRP A 47 -10.77 -24.16 -6.69
C TRP A 47 -10.96 -25.00 -5.41
N THR A 48 -11.65 -24.45 -4.40
CA THR A 48 -12.03 -25.13 -3.17
C THR A 48 -12.82 -26.41 -3.46
N ASN A 49 -13.79 -26.36 -4.37
CA ASN A 49 -14.60 -27.52 -4.76
C ASN A 49 -13.78 -28.60 -5.48
N ARG A 50 -12.84 -28.22 -6.36
CA ARG A 50 -11.92 -29.18 -6.99
C ARG A 50 -11.04 -29.85 -5.94
N ALA A 51 -10.37 -29.08 -5.10
CA ALA A 51 -9.46 -29.60 -4.08
C ALA A 51 -10.18 -30.53 -3.10
N HIS A 52 -11.37 -30.14 -2.63
CA HIS A 52 -12.17 -30.97 -1.73
C HIS A 52 -12.63 -32.27 -2.39
N SER A 53 -13.11 -32.22 -3.63
CA SER A 53 -13.58 -33.41 -4.36
C SER A 53 -12.44 -34.38 -4.67
N ILE A 54 -11.26 -33.87 -5.04
CA ILE A 54 -10.04 -34.68 -5.21
C ILE A 54 -9.68 -35.37 -3.89
N MET A 55 -9.76 -34.67 -2.76
CA MET A 55 -9.51 -35.27 -1.45
C MET A 55 -10.53 -36.36 -1.11
N LEU A 56 -11.82 -36.13 -1.38
CA LEU A 56 -12.85 -37.14 -1.15
C LEU A 56 -12.58 -38.42 -1.97
N HIS A 57 -12.14 -38.28 -3.21
CA HIS A 57 -11.75 -39.40 -4.07
C HIS A 57 -10.53 -40.15 -3.52
N GLN A 58 -9.48 -39.43 -3.13
CA GLN A 58 -8.26 -40.01 -2.54
C GLN A 58 -8.54 -40.75 -1.21
N GLN A 59 -9.57 -40.35 -0.47
CA GLN A 59 -10.05 -41.05 0.73
C GLN A 59 -11.05 -42.17 0.44
N GLY A 60 -11.35 -42.46 -0.83
CA GLY A 60 -12.29 -43.50 -1.25
C GLY A 60 -13.75 -43.20 -0.93
N LEU A 61 -14.10 -41.94 -0.70
CA LEU A 61 -15.45 -41.50 -0.33
C LEU A 61 -16.35 -41.25 -1.54
N ILE A 62 -15.75 -41.03 -2.71
CA ILE A 62 -16.42 -40.96 -4.02
C ILE A 62 -15.63 -41.77 -5.04
N ALA A 63 -16.30 -42.39 -6.01
CA ALA A 63 -15.63 -43.17 -7.04
C ALA A 63 -15.23 -42.32 -8.25
N ASP A 64 -14.48 -42.95 -9.16
CA ASP A 64 -13.89 -42.32 -10.35
C ASP A 64 -14.92 -41.60 -11.23
N GLU A 65 -16.08 -42.21 -11.39
CA GLU A 65 -17.19 -41.66 -12.19
C GLU A 65 -17.72 -40.36 -11.58
N GLN A 66 -17.91 -40.31 -10.25
CA GLN A 66 -18.42 -39.11 -9.58
C GLN A 66 -17.39 -37.98 -9.63
N LEU A 67 -16.12 -38.26 -9.36
CA LEU A 67 -15.09 -37.23 -9.43
C LEU A 67 -14.98 -36.67 -10.85
N SER A 68 -14.95 -37.53 -11.86
CA SER A 68 -14.88 -37.10 -13.28
C SER A 68 -16.02 -36.18 -13.66
N ARG A 69 -17.25 -36.49 -13.22
CA ARG A 69 -18.44 -35.65 -13.42
C ARG A 69 -18.32 -34.30 -12.71
N ILE A 70 -17.94 -34.29 -11.44
CA ILE A 70 -17.76 -33.05 -10.67
C ILE A 70 -16.73 -32.15 -11.36
N LEU A 71 -15.55 -32.67 -11.71
CA LEU A 71 -14.49 -31.89 -12.36
C LEU A 71 -14.92 -31.34 -13.73
N ALA A 72 -15.68 -32.12 -14.52
CA ALA A 72 -16.24 -31.66 -15.79
C ALA A 72 -17.23 -30.50 -15.61
N GLY A 73 -18.15 -30.60 -14.64
CA GLY A 73 -19.10 -29.52 -14.33
C GLY A 73 -18.40 -28.24 -13.85
N LEU A 74 -17.40 -28.37 -12.96
CA LEU A 74 -16.63 -27.22 -12.48
C LEU A 74 -15.80 -26.57 -13.61
N LEU A 75 -15.24 -27.35 -14.54
CA LEU A 75 -14.53 -26.82 -15.70
C LEU A 75 -15.46 -26.11 -16.68
N GLU A 76 -16.66 -26.65 -16.92
CA GLU A 76 -17.68 -25.99 -17.74
C GLU A 76 -18.09 -24.65 -17.11
N LEU A 77 -18.36 -24.63 -15.81
CA LEU A 77 -18.72 -23.43 -15.07
C LEU A 77 -17.63 -22.36 -15.13
N GLU A 78 -16.37 -22.76 -14.92
CA GLU A 78 -15.22 -21.88 -15.03
C GLU A 78 -15.14 -21.24 -16.43
N ARG A 79 -15.30 -22.02 -17.50
CA ARG A 79 -15.29 -21.48 -18.89
C ARG A 79 -16.45 -20.52 -19.15
N LEU A 80 -17.64 -20.78 -18.60
CA LEU A 80 -18.77 -19.88 -18.71
C LEU A 80 -18.50 -18.56 -17.97
N HIS A 81 -17.95 -18.62 -16.77
CA HIS A 81 -17.55 -17.45 -16.00
C HIS A 81 -16.46 -16.63 -16.72
N GLU A 82 -15.37 -17.27 -17.17
CA GLU A 82 -14.28 -16.64 -17.92
C GLU A 82 -14.78 -15.95 -19.21
N SER A 83 -15.85 -16.48 -19.82
CA SER A 83 -16.49 -15.89 -21.01
C SER A 83 -17.58 -14.86 -20.71
N GLY A 84 -17.85 -14.55 -19.44
CA GLY A 84 -18.89 -13.61 -19.01
C GLY A 84 -20.31 -14.11 -19.25
N LYS A 85 -20.54 -15.43 -19.29
CA LYS A 85 -21.83 -16.06 -19.59
C LYS A 85 -22.48 -16.74 -18.38
N PHE A 86 -21.80 -16.76 -17.24
CA PHE A 86 -22.37 -17.23 -15.99
C PHE A 86 -22.57 -16.05 -15.04
N TYR A 87 -23.76 -15.99 -14.45
CA TYR A 87 -24.17 -14.99 -13.48
C TYR A 87 -24.76 -15.71 -12.28
N LEU A 88 -24.48 -15.22 -11.07
CA LEU A 88 -25.11 -15.79 -9.88
C LEU A 88 -26.62 -15.52 -9.92
N ASP A 89 -27.38 -16.55 -9.64
CA ASP A 89 -28.82 -16.49 -9.43
C ASP A 89 -29.08 -16.09 -7.97
N PRO A 90 -29.68 -14.91 -7.70
CA PRO A 90 -29.98 -14.47 -6.34
C PRO A 90 -30.99 -15.39 -5.62
N GLU A 91 -31.79 -16.17 -6.34
CA GLU A 91 -32.71 -17.15 -5.73
C GLU A 91 -31.95 -18.35 -5.13
N LYS A 92 -30.70 -18.56 -5.55
CA LYS A 92 -29.80 -19.61 -5.04
C LYS A 92 -28.95 -19.15 -3.84
N GLU A 93 -29.37 -18.09 -3.13
CA GLU A 93 -28.76 -17.51 -1.91
C GLU A 93 -27.31 -16.99 -2.06
N ASP A 94 -26.34 -17.84 -2.40
CA ASP A 94 -24.91 -17.50 -2.43
C ASP A 94 -24.14 -18.22 -3.56
N VAL A 95 -22.84 -17.91 -3.68
CA VAL A 95 -21.97 -18.55 -4.70
C VAL A 95 -21.88 -20.07 -4.56
N HIS A 96 -21.89 -20.59 -3.34
CA HIS A 96 -21.68 -22.01 -3.07
C HIS A 96 -22.86 -22.86 -3.56
N ILE A 97 -24.09 -22.40 -3.30
CA ILE A 97 -25.30 -23.09 -3.80
C ILE A 97 -25.44 -22.90 -5.31
N ASN A 98 -25.05 -21.74 -5.86
CA ASN A 98 -25.01 -21.54 -7.31
C ASN A 98 -24.10 -22.57 -8.01
N VAL A 99 -22.90 -22.80 -7.46
CA VAL A 99 -21.95 -23.79 -7.99
C VAL A 99 -22.47 -25.22 -7.82
N GLU A 100 -22.99 -25.58 -6.64
CA GLU A 100 -23.56 -26.91 -6.37
C GLU A 100 -24.77 -27.22 -7.27
N ALA A 101 -25.66 -26.23 -7.47
CA ALA A 101 -26.81 -26.34 -8.35
C ALA A 101 -26.38 -26.51 -9.81
N PHE A 102 -25.40 -25.73 -10.28
CA PHE A 102 -24.89 -25.86 -11.65
C PHE A 102 -24.34 -27.26 -11.91
N VAL A 103 -23.51 -27.80 -11.01
CA VAL A 103 -22.97 -29.17 -11.14
C VAL A 103 -24.10 -30.20 -11.06
N THR A 104 -25.08 -30.00 -10.19
CA THR A 104 -26.26 -30.88 -10.07
C THR A 104 -27.08 -30.93 -11.37
N GLU A 105 -27.34 -29.77 -11.97
CA GLU A 105 -28.14 -29.63 -13.19
C GLU A 105 -27.41 -30.18 -14.42
N THR A 106 -26.10 -29.97 -14.52
CA THR A 106 -25.29 -30.37 -15.69
C THR A 106 -24.73 -31.79 -15.60
N GLN A 107 -24.40 -32.27 -14.40
CA GLN A 107 -23.70 -33.55 -14.18
C GLN A 107 -24.50 -34.55 -13.33
N GLY A 108 -25.69 -34.17 -12.86
CA GLY A 108 -26.63 -35.00 -12.12
C GLY A 108 -26.53 -34.84 -10.59
N ALA A 109 -27.64 -35.10 -9.91
CA ALA A 109 -27.79 -34.91 -8.46
C ALA A 109 -26.81 -35.73 -7.60
N ASP A 110 -26.39 -36.91 -8.05
CA ASP A 110 -25.38 -37.71 -7.32
C ASP A 110 -24.00 -37.04 -7.34
N ALA A 111 -23.62 -36.35 -8.44
CA ALA A 111 -22.35 -35.64 -8.52
C ALA A 111 -22.35 -34.39 -7.63
N GLY A 112 -23.34 -33.51 -7.80
CA GLY A 112 -23.44 -32.27 -7.02
C GLY A 112 -23.59 -32.53 -5.52
N GLY A 113 -24.48 -33.44 -5.11
CA GLY A 113 -24.73 -33.74 -3.70
C GLY A 113 -23.52 -34.32 -2.95
N ARG A 114 -22.61 -35.00 -3.65
CA ARG A 114 -21.40 -35.59 -3.03
C ARG A 114 -20.30 -34.58 -2.75
N MET A 115 -20.29 -33.43 -3.42
CA MET A 115 -19.31 -32.35 -3.17
C MET A 115 -19.37 -31.85 -1.72
N HIS A 116 -20.51 -32.03 -1.04
CA HIS A 116 -20.73 -31.55 0.32
C HIS A 116 -20.32 -32.54 1.43
N ILE A 117 -19.84 -33.75 1.10
CA ILE A 117 -19.42 -34.75 2.10
C ILE A 117 -18.30 -34.18 2.97
N GLY A 118 -18.46 -34.29 4.30
CA GLY A 118 -17.44 -33.87 5.27
C GLY A 118 -17.20 -32.35 5.37
N ARG A 119 -18.05 -31.52 4.76
CA ARG A 119 -17.91 -30.06 4.68
C ARG A 119 -19.19 -29.33 5.11
N SER A 120 -19.07 -28.03 5.38
CA SER A 120 -20.19 -27.12 5.56
C SER A 120 -19.95 -25.84 4.74
N ARG A 121 -21.00 -25.04 4.53
CA ARG A 121 -20.82 -23.66 4.03
C ARG A 121 -19.93 -22.84 4.97
N ASN A 122 -19.86 -23.24 6.24
CA ASN A 122 -19.10 -22.56 7.26
C ASN A 122 -17.58 -22.54 6.99
N ASP A 123 -16.99 -23.71 6.81
CA ASP A 123 -15.56 -23.83 6.52
C ASP A 123 -15.25 -23.54 5.05
N GLN A 124 -16.18 -23.85 4.14
CA GLN A 124 -16.07 -23.51 2.72
C GLN A 124 -15.95 -21.99 2.50
N SER A 125 -16.91 -21.20 3.01
CA SER A 125 -16.86 -19.74 2.86
C SER A 125 -15.64 -19.12 3.54
N SER A 126 -15.22 -19.66 4.69
CA SER A 126 -13.99 -19.23 5.37
C SER A 126 -12.75 -19.50 4.52
N CYS A 127 -12.71 -20.65 3.84
CA CYS A 127 -11.64 -21.01 2.91
C CYS A 127 -11.58 -20.04 1.73
N ASP A 128 -12.71 -19.81 1.06
CA ASP A 128 -12.76 -18.97 -0.14
C ASP A 128 -12.35 -17.53 0.16
N VAL A 129 -12.80 -16.98 1.30
CA VAL A 129 -12.39 -15.65 1.75
C VAL A 129 -10.88 -15.62 2.06
N ARG A 130 -10.31 -16.64 2.72
CA ARG A 130 -8.85 -16.67 2.99
C ARG A 130 -8.03 -16.76 1.71
N LEU A 131 -8.46 -17.54 0.72
CA LEU A 131 -7.80 -17.60 -0.58
C LEU A 131 -7.85 -16.24 -1.28
N TRP A 132 -9.01 -15.58 -1.27
CA TRP A 132 -9.16 -14.23 -1.82
C TRP A 132 -8.30 -13.19 -1.08
N LEU A 133 -8.31 -13.19 0.26
CA LEU A 133 -7.47 -12.29 1.07
C LEU A 133 -5.98 -12.48 0.78
N ARG A 134 -5.54 -13.73 0.55
CA ARG A 134 -4.15 -14.03 0.19
C ARG A 134 -3.77 -13.40 -1.15
N ASP A 135 -4.60 -13.59 -2.18
CA ASP A 135 -4.35 -13.04 -3.52
C ASP A 135 -4.38 -11.49 -3.48
N GLN A 136 -5.33 -10.89 -2.74
CA GLN A 136 -5.39 -9.43 -2.56
C GLN A 136 -4.19 -8.89 -1.78
N GLY A 137 -3.76 -9.57 -0.72
CA GLY A 137 -2.58 -9.18 0.06
C GLY A 137 -1.29 -9.23 -0.77
N LEU A 138 -1.13 -10.24 -1.62
CA LEU A 138 -0.03 -10.33 -2.58
C LEU A 138 -0.05 -9.20 -3.62
N SER A 139 -1.23 -8.91 -4.19
CA SER A 139 -1.40 -7.82 -5.16
C SER A 139 -1.06 -6.45 -4.55
N LEU A 140 -1.53 -6.17 -3.33
CA LEU A 140 -1.23 -4.93 -2.62
C LEU A 140 0.25 -4.84 -2.25
N SER A 141 0.86 -5.95 -1.83
CA SER A 141 2.31 -6.04 -1.57
C SER A 141 3.13 -5.69 -2.82
N ALA A 142 2.79 -6.29 -3.97
CA ALA A 142 3.47 -6.04 -5.23
C ALA A 142 3.32 -4.58 -5.69
N SER A 143 2.14 -3.98 -5.52
CA SER A 143 1.90 -2.57 -5.85
C SER A 143 2.68 -1.62 -4.93
N CYS A 144 2.76 -1.93 -3.63
CA CYS A 144 3.58 -1.19 -2.66
C CYS A 144 5.08 -1.27 -2.98
N HIS A 145 5.56 -2.45 -3.35
CA HIS A 145 6.94 -2.66 -3.81
C HIS A 145 7.23 -1.80 -5.05
N GLN A 146 6.37 -1.82 -6.06
CA GLN A 146 6.55 -1.04 -7.28
C GLN A 146 6.55 0.48 -7.04
N LEU A 147 5.73 0.98 -6.11
CA LEU A 147 5.79 2.37 -5.66
C LEU A 147 7.13 2.67 -4.98
N SER A 148 7.60 1.77 -4.11
CA SER A 148 8.87 1.93 -3.39
C SER A 148 10.06 2.00 -4.34
N GLU A 149 10.11 1.17 -5.38
CA GLU A 149 11.14 1.25 -6.43
C GLU A 149 11.11 2.60 -7.17
N ALA A 150 9.93 3.09 -7.58
CA ALA A 150 9.81 4.39 -8.24
C ALA A 150 10.28 5.56 -7.36
N LEU A 151 10.01 5.48 -6.06
CA LEU A 151 10.51 6.45 -5.08
C LEU A 151 12.04 6.38 -4.94
N LEU A 152 12.63 5.18 -4.89
CA LEU A 152 14.08 5.00 -4.80
C LEU A 152 14.81 5.44 -6.07
N ASP A 153 14.25 5.18 -7.25
CA ASP A 153 14.78 5.66 -8.53
C ASP A 153 14.84 7.19 -8.56
N GLN A 154 13.81 7.85 -8.03
CA GLN A 154 13.81 9.30 -7.91
C GLN A 154 14.76 9.77 -6.80
N ALA A 155 14.83 9.04 -5.68
CA ALA A 155 15.73 9.38 -4.58
C ALA A 155 17.19 9.38 -5.03
N GLU A 156 17.62 8.34 -5.75
CA GLU A 156 18.96 8.19 -6.30
C GLU A 156 19.30 9.32 -7.29
N ARG A 157 18.35 9.68 -8.16
CA ARG A 157 18.50 10.78 -9.14
C ARG A 157 18.72 12.14 -8.48
N TYR A 158 18.18 12.35 -7.28
CA TYR A 158 18.14 13.64 -6.60
C TYR A 158 18.81 13.61 -5.21
N THR A 159 19.84 12.78 -5.04
CA THR A 159 20.65 12.66 -3.81
C THR A 159 21.25 14.00 -3.33
N ASP A 160 21.54 14.92 -4.24
CA ASP A 160 22.17 16.23 -4.00
C ASP A 160 21.20 17.43 -4.17
N ALA A 161 19.92 17.16 -4.44
CA ALA A 161 18.89 18.20 -4.60
C ALA A 161 18.47 18.71 -3.21
N VAL A 162 19.19 19.71 -2.73
CA VAL A 162 18.91 20.38 -1.45
C VAL A 162 17.52 21.00 -1.43
N MET A 163 16.82 20.84 -0.32
CA MET A 163 15.51 21.43 -0.06
C MET A 163 15.35 21.80 1.42
N PRO A 164 14.41 22.69 1.78
CA PRO A 164 14.05 22.91 3.18
C PRO A 164 13.47 21.62 3.78
N GLY A 165 13.95 21.24 4.95
CA GLY A 165 13.26 20.29 5.82
C GLY A 165 12.23 21.02 6.68
N PHE A 166 11.19 20.32 7.10
CA PHE A 166 10.06 20.92 7.81
C PHE A 166 9.82 20.28 9.17
N THR A 167 9.51 21.11 10.16
CA THR A 167 8.95 20.68 11.45
C THR A 167 7.80 21.63 11.79
N HIS A 168 6.68 21.12 12.33
CA HIS A 168 5.49 21.94 12.60
C HIS A 168 4.97 22.73 11.38
N TYR A 169 5.16 22.20 10.17
CA TYR A 169 4.89 22.90 8.89
C TYR A 169 5.70 24.19 8.67
N GLN A 170 6.81 24.37 9.40
CA GLN A 170 7.74 25.48 9.24
C GLN A 170 9.10 24.97 8.73
N PRO A 171 9.79 25.74 7.87
CA PRO A 171 11.17 25.46 7.51
C PRO A 171 12.04 25.34 8.78
N ALA A 172 12.86 24.29 8.84
CA ALA A 172 13.70 23.98 10.00
C ALA A 172 15.18 23.99 9.62
N MET A 173 15.65 22.88 9.04
CA MET A 173 17.03 22.72 8.57
C MET A 173 16.99 22.16 7.15
N ILE A 174 18.09 22.33 6.42
CA ILE A 174 18.21 21.85 5.05
C ILE A 174 18.25 20.32 5.02
N THR A 175 17.67 19.70 4.00
CA THR A 175 17.76 18.27 3.70
C THR A 175 17.94 18.10 2.19
N THR A 176 17.80 16.88 1.66
CA THR A 176 17.76 16.62 0.22
C THR A 176 16.47 15.91 -0.16
N TRP A 177 16.01 16.10 -1.41
CA TRP A 177 14.84 15.39 -1.91
C TRP A 177 15.03 13.88 -1.86
N GLY A 178 16.24 13.39 -2.20
CA GLY A 178 16.55 11.97 -2.06
C GLY A 178 16.40 11.44 -0.63
N HIS A 179 16.90 12.19 0.37
CA HIS A 179 16.70 11.84 1.77
C HIS A 179 15.22 11.82 2.17
N TRP A 180 14.43 12.80 1.71
CA TRP A 180 12.99 12.86 1.96
C TRP A 180 12.25 11.63 1.40
N LEU A 181 12.59 11.20 0.19
CA LEU A 181 11.99 10.03 -0.44
C LEU A 181 12.42 8.71 0.22
N CYS A 182 13.68 8.59 0.66
CA CYS A 182 14.13 7.43 1.44
C CYS A 182 13.31 7.25 2.73
N ALA A 183 12.91 8.35 3.39
CA ALA A 183 12.07 8.29 4.58
C ALA A 183 10.67 7.70 4.29
N TYR A 184 10.08 8.01 3.13
CA TYR A 184 8.82 7.39 2.70
C TYR A 184 9.00 5.88 2.48
N VAL A 185 10.04 5.49 1.74
CA VAL A 185 10.30 4.08 1.42
C VAL A 185 10.59 3.28 2.68
N GLN A 186 11.30 3.85 3.66
CA GLN A 186 11.50 3.19 4.95
C GLN A 186 10.17 2.92 5.68
N GLY A 187 9.16 3.79 5.52
CA GLY A 187 7.80 3.54 5.96
C GLY A 187 7.13 2.37 5.23
N LEU A 188 7.23 2.37 3.90
CA LEU A 188 6.64 1.32 3.05
C LEU A 188 7.29 -0.06 3.25
N VAL A 189 8.59 -0.11 3.54
CA VAL A 189 9.29 -1.35 3.94
C VAL A 189 8.66 -1.95 5.19
N ARG A 190 8.32 -1.14 6.20
CA ARG A 190 7.59 -1.62 7.40
C ARG A 190 6.18 -2.11 7.06
N ASP A 191 5.54 -1.56 6.03
CA ASP A 191 4.24 -2.07 5.56
C ASP A 191 4.37 -3.41 4.84
N LEU A 192 5.42 -3.61 4.04
CA LEU A 192 5.74 -4.90 3.42
C LEU A 192 6.07 -5.98 4.46
N GLU A 193 6.84 -5.63 5.49
CA GLU A 193 7.07 -6.52 6.65
C GLU A 193 5.76 -6.93 7.33
N ARG A 194 4.85 -5.98 7.53
CA ARG A 194 3.54 -6.22 8.13
C ARG A 194 2.68 -7.10 7.22
N MET A 195 2.70 -6.86 5.91
CA MET A 195 1.99 -7.67 4.92
C MET A 195 2.47 -9.11 4.91
N ARG A 196 3.78 -9.34 4.96
CA ARG A 196 4.37 -10.68 5.09
C ARG A 196 3.85 -11.41 6.33
N LEU A 197 3.80 -10.74 7.48
CA LEU A 197 3.27 -11.31 8.71
C LEU A 197 1.76 -11.61 8.60
N THR A 198 0.99 -10.70 8.02
CA THR A 198 -0.45 -10.92 7.75
C THR A 198 -0.68 -12.14 6.87
N LEU A 199 0.07 -12.29 5.77
CA LEU A 199 -0.06 -13.42 4.85
C LEU A 199 0.24 -14.76 5.53
N GLN A 200 1.20 -14.82 6.46
CA GLN A 200 1.46 -16.04 7.26
C GLN A 200 0.30 -16.45 8.19
N LEU A 201 -0.57 -15.50 8.54
CA LEU A 201 -1.80 -15.76 9.32
C LEU A 201 -2.96 -16.13 8.40
N VAL A 202 -3.12 -15.44 7.28
CA VAL A 202 -4.18 -15.70 6.29
C VAL A 202 -3.96 -17.05 5.58
N ASN A 203 -2.72 -17.44 5.29
CA ASN A 203 -2.38 -18.65 4.53
C ASN A 203 -2.45 -19.95 5.36
N ARG A 204 -3.54 -20.13 6.11
CA ARG A 204 -3.85 -21.35 6.88
C ARG A 204 -5.20 -21.92 6.46
N ASN A 205 -5.27 -23.22 6.26
CA ASN A 205 -6.44 -23.91 5.73
C ASN A 205 -7.51 -24.15 6.82
N PRO A 206 -8.73 -23.59 6.68
CA PRO A 206 -9.84 -23.85 7.60
C PRO A 206 -10.70 -25.06 7.20
N LEU A 207 -10.55 -25.61 5.97
CA LEU A 207 -11.39 -26.71 5.48
C LEU A 207 -11.28 -27.95 6.34
N GLY A 208 -12.41 -28.65 6.49
CA GLY A 208 -12.57 -29.82 7.34
C GLY A 208 -12.99 -29.48 8.77
N ALA A 209 -13.17 -28.19 9.09
CA ALA A 209 -13.87 -27.77 10.29
C ALA A 209 -15.38 -28.05 10.22
N ALA A 210 -15.91 -28.26 9.01
CA ALA A 210 -17.33 -28.43 8.73
C ALA A 210 -18.13 -27.31 9.41
N ALA A 211 -19.18 -27.65 10.18
CA ALA A 211 -20.00 -26.65 10.83
C ALA A 211 -19.28 -25.86 11.93
N SER A 212 -18.19 -26.41 12.50
CA SER A 212 -17.29 -25.90 13.58
C SER A 212 -16.66 -27.07 14.35
N PHE A 213 -17.24 -28.27 14.25
CA PHE A 213 -16.96 -29.39 15.16
C PHE A 213 -16.29 -30.57 14.46
N GLY A 214 -15.74 -30.33 13.25
CA GLY A 214 -15.19 -31.37 12.42
C GLY A 214 -16.27 -32.31 11.86
N THR A 215 -15.84 -33.51 11.46
CA THR A 215 -16.70 -34.50 10.84
C THR A 215 -16.25 -35.92 11.18
N SER A 216 -17.18 -36.89 11.09
CA SER A 216 -16.88 -38.31 11.27
C SER A 216 -16.33 -38.97 10.00
N TRP A 217 -16.38 -38.28 8.86
CA TRP A 217 -15.77 -38.76 7.62
C TRP A 217 -14.23 -38.72 7.75
N PRO A 218 -13.51 -39.75 7.26
CA PRO A 218 -12.05 -39.80 7.30
C PRO A 218 -11.44 -38.87 6.23
N ILE A 219 -11.61 -37.56 6.39
CA ILE A 219 -11.08 -36.55 5.47
C ILE A 219 -9.59 -36.28 5.70
N ASP A 220 -8.88 -35.87 4.64
CA ASP A 220 -7.49 -35.43 4.73
C ASP A 220 -7.37 -33.91 4.57
N ARG A 221 -7.26 -33.21 5.70
CA ARG A 221 -7.09 -31.74 5.71
C ARG A 221 -5.71 -31.28 5.23
N LYS A 222 -4.68 -32.14 5.29
CA LYS A 222 -3.35 -31.80 4.78
C LYS A 222 -3.36 -31.82 3.26
N LEU A 223 -4.00 -32.82 2.65
CA LEU A 223 -4.16 -32.87 1.21
C LEU A 223 -4.89 -31.63 0.68
N THR A 224 -5.99 -31.19 1.29
CA THR A 224 -6.65 -29.95 0.85
C THR A 224 -5.80 -28.70 1.08
N ALA A 225 -4.96 -28.67 2.12
CA ALA A 225 -4.01 -27.56 2.31
C ALA A 225 -2.98 -27.51 1.17
N GLU A 226 -2.40 -28.65 0.78
CA GLU A 226 -1.44 -28.76 -0.31
C GLU A 226 -2.04 -28.40 -1.68
N LEU A 227 -3.28 -28.82 -1.93
CA LEU A 227 -4.01 -28.55 -3.18
C LEU A 227 -4.44 -27.07 -3.32
N LEU A 228 -4.56 -26.36 -2.20
CA LEU A 228 -4.97 -24.94 -2.14
C LEU A 228 -3.81 -23.98 -1.83
N ALA A 229 -2.57 -24.49 -1.81
CA ALA A 229 -1.34 -23.75 -1.48
C ALA A 229 -1.35 -23.08 -0.09
N PHE A 230 -2.05 -23.67 0.89
CA PHE A 230 -1.96 -23.24 2.28
C PHE A 230 -0.72 -23.82 2.96
N ASP A 231 -0.08 -23.04 3.83
CA ASP A 231 1.14 -23.48 4.53
C ASP A 231 0.85 -24.65 5.50
N ARG A 232 -0.35 -24.65 6.09
CA ARG A 232 -0.79 -25.63 7.08
C ARG A 232 -2.28 -25.55 7.33
N VAL A 233 -2.80 -26.52 8.07
CA VAL A 233 -4.15 -26.49 8.64
C VAL A 233 -4.17 -25.75 9.97
N ASP A 234 -5.28 -25.09 10.28
CA ASP A 234 -5.56 -24.70 11.66
C ASP A 234 -5.98 -25.93 12.48
N THR A 235 -5.41 -26.07 13.67
CA THR A 235 -5.48 -27.33 14.44
C THR A 235 -6.80 -27.51 15.19
N ASN A 236 -7.52 -26.43 15.50
CA ASN A 236 -8.81 -26.46 16.17
C ASN A 236 -9.94 -26.09 15.21
N THR A 237 -10.91 -26.98 15.04
CA THR A 237 -12.02 -26.79 14.09
C THR A 237 -13.01 -25.72 14.52
N LEU A 238 -13.20 -25.52 15.82
CA LEU A 238 -14.05 -24.45 16.34
C LEU A 238 -13.41 -23.09 16.06
N ASP A 239 -12.10 -22.99 16.27
CA ASP A 239 -11.34 -21.78 16.00
C ASP A 239 -11.43 -21.36 14.52
N CYS A 240 -11.30 -22.31 13.57
CA CYS A 240 -11.44 -22.05 12.13
C CYS A 240 -12.73 -21.28 11.75
N ILE A 241 -13.78 -21.43 12.57
CA ILE A 241 -15.07 -20.78 12.37
C ILE A 241 -15.22 -19.52 13.24
N VAL A 242 -14.71 -19.53 14.47
CA VAL A 242 -14.72 -18.37 15.37
C VAL A 242 -13.84 -17.23 14.85
N SER A 243 -12.70 -17.54 14.21
CA SER A 243 -11.68 -16.57 13.78
C SER A 243 -11.89 -16.00 12.37
N ARG A 244 -13.05 -16.21 11.73
CA ARG A 244 -13.32 -15.70 10.36
C ARG A 244 -13.04 -14.21 10.20
N TRP A 245 -13.54 -13.41 11.14
CA TRP A 245 -13.34 -11.97 11.22
C TRP A 245 -11.85 -11.58 11.38
N GLU A 246 -11.03 -12.44 11.98
CA GLU A 246 -9.68 -12.09 12.43
C GLU A 246 -8.77 -11.88 11.22
N HIS A 247 -8.78 -12.80 10.25
CA HIS A 247 -7.96 -12.69 9.04
C HIS A 247 -8.32 -11.47 8.19
N GLU A 248 -9.62 -11.15 8.12
CA GLU A 248 -10.13 -9.95 7.46
C GLU A 248 -9.64 -8.69 8.20
N ALA A 249 -9.73 -8.66 9.53
CA ALA A 249 -9.26 -7.55 10.35
C ALA A 249 -7.74 -7.38 10.31
N GLN A 250 -6.97 -8.46 10.21
CA GLN A 250 -5.51 -8.44 10.07
C GLN A 250 -5.10 -7.76 8.76
N LEU A 251 -5.73 -8.13 7.63
CA LEU A 251 -5.45 -7.48 6.36
C LEU A 251 -5.97 -6.04 6.32
N ALA A 252 -7.15 -5.77 6.88
CA ALA A 252 -7.68 -4.42 7.05
C ALA A 252 -6.72 -3.51 7.83
N HIS A 253 -6.12 -4.03 8.92
CA HIS A 253 -5.13 -3.28 9.70
C HIS A 253 -3.90 -2.94 8.86
N THR A 254 -3.36 -3.91 8.14
CA THR A 254 -2.18 -3.69 7.28
C THR A 254 -2.47 -2.68 6.18
N ALA A 255 -3.62 -2.77 5.52
CA ALA A 255 -4.05 -1.80 4.51
C ALA A 255 -4.29 -0.40 5.11
N ALA A 256 -4.88 -0.29 6.30
CA ALA A 256 -5.07 0.99 6.97
C ALA A 256 -3.74 1.67 7.34
N MET A 257 -2.73 0.90 7.76
CA MET A 257 -1.38 1.42 8.02
C MET A 257 -0.71 1.91 6.75
N LEU A 258 -0.77 1.13 5.67
CA LEU A 258 -0.28 1.54 4.36
C LEU A 258 -0.95 2.86 3.92
N MET A 259 -2.28 2.91 3.94
CA MET A 259 -3.03 4.11 3.53
C MET A 259 -2.69 5.34 4.38
N ASN A 260 -2.34 5.18 5.66
CA ASN A 260 -1.84 6.28 6.48
C ASN A 260 -0.52 6.83 5.94
N HIS A 261 0.46 5.97 5.65
CA HIS A 261 1.72 6.42 5.08
C HIS A 261 1.50 7.08 3.71
N LEU A 262 0.67 6.50 2.85
CA LEU A 262 0.33 7.11 1.56
C LEU A 262 -0.37 8.47 1.74
N SER A 263 -1.19 8.65 2.79
CA SER A 263 -1.86 9.93 3.08
C SER A 263 -0.89 11.03 3.49
N ILE A 264 0.22 10.69 4.17
CA ILE A 264 1.30 11.61 4.50
C ILE A 264 1.99 12.05 3.20
N ILE A 265 2.33 11.09 2.33
CA ILE A 265 2.93 11.38 1.01
C ILE A 265 2.01 12.30 0.19
N ALA A 266 0.71 12.02 0.18
CA ALA A 266 -0.28 12.86 -0.50
C ALA A 266 -0.35 14.28 0.08
N GLN A 267 -0.32 14.42 1.41
CA GLN A 267 -0.30 15.73 2.08
C GLN A 267 0.95 16.53 1.71
N ASP A 268 2.11 15.88 1.67
CA ASP A 268 3.37 16.51 1.29
C ASP A 268 3.36 16.92 -0.19
N LEU A 269 2.86 16.06 -1.09
CA LEU A 269 2.68 16.41 -2.50
C LEU A 269 1.78 17.63 -2.69
N ILE A 270 0.68 17.73 -1.94
CA ILE A 270 -0.19 18.93 -1.96
C ILE A 270 0.63 20.16 -1.57
N ILE A 271 1.32 20.14 -0.44
CA ILE A 271 2.08 21.30 0.06
C ILE A 271 3.23 21.69 -0.88
N LEU A 272 4.01 20.72 -1.33
CA LEU A 272 5.22 20.95 -2.13
C LEU A 272 4.90 21.37 -3.58
N SER A 273 3.69 21.06 -4.07
CA SER A 273 3.22 21.47 -5.40
C SER A 273 2.38 22.76 -5.42
N LEU A 274 2.08 23.35 -4.25
CA LEU A 274 1.39 24.64 -4.19
C LEU A 274 2.15 25.69 -5.03
N PRO A 275 1.44 26.60 -5.72
CA PRO A 275 2.09 27.66 -6.50
C PRO A 275 3.05 28.54 -5.67
N TYR A 276 2.80 28.65 -4.36
CA TYR A 276 3.62 29.44 -3.43
C TYR A 276 4.95 28.76 -3.09
N THR A 277 4.96 27.43 -2.98
CA THR A 277 6.16 26.64 -2.69
C THR A 277 6.87 26.30 -4.00
N GLY A 278 6.16 25.68 -4.95
CA GLY A 278 6.63 25.39 -6.31
C GLY A 278 7.84 24.46 -6.36
N MET A 279 8.03 23.63 -5.33
CA MET A 279 9.21 22.75 -5.20
C MET A 279 9.11 21.53 -6.12
N VAL A 280 7.89 21.02 -6.31
CA VAL A 280 7.60 19.93 -7.25
C VAL A 280 6.47 20.31 -8.19
N THR A 281 6.47 19.74 -9.39
CA THR A 281 5.38 19.86 -10.35
C THR A 281 4.84 18.47 -10.64
N ILE A 282 3.55 18.27 -10.33
CA ILE A 282 2.83 17.04 -10.65
C ILE A 282 2.44 17.09 -12.12
N ASP A 283 2.66 15.97 -12.81
CA ASP A 283 2.36 15.81 -14.21
C ASP A 283 0.85 16.01 -14.49
N GLU A 284 0.53 16.64 -15.62
CA GLU A 284 -0.85 16.89 -16.04
C GLU A 284 -1.67 15.61 -16.22
N ALA A 285 -1.01 14.46 -16.40
CA ALA A 285 -1.64 13.14 -16.40
C ALA A 285 -2.36 12.80 -15.07
N PHE A 286 -1.97 13.44 -13.95
CA PHE A 286 -2.46 13.11 -12.61
C PHE A 286 -3.22 14.24 -11.92
N VAL A 287 -3.23 15.45 -12.49
CA VAL A 287 -4.02 16.58 -11.97
C VAL A 287 -5.26 16.80 -12.81
N THR A 288 -6.30 17.37 -12.23
CA THR A 288 -7.48 17.81 -12.97
C THR A 288 -7.49 19.32 -13.11
N GLY A 289 -8.27 19.83 -14.06
CA GLY A 289 -8.56 21.25 -14.16
C GLY A 289 -9.76 21.68 -13.31
N SER A 290 -10.13 22.96 -13.41
CA SER A 290 -11.37 23.48 -12.83
C SER A 290 -12.40 23.75 -13.93
N SER A 291 -13.68 23.55 -13.61
CA SER A 291 -14.79 23.90 -14.51
C SER A 291 -14.96 25.40 -14.76
N ILE A 292 -14.38 26.27 -13.90
CA ILE A 292 -14.52 27.73 -13.98
C ILE A 292 -13.18 28.49 -14.04
N MET A 293 -12.10 27.91 -13.49
CA MET A 293 -10.78 28.55 -13.44
C MET A 293 -9.78 27.85 -14.40
N PRO A 294 -9.50 28.42 -15.57
CA PRO A 294 -8.70 27.76 -16.61
C PRO A 294 -7.21 27.60 -16.26
N GLN A 295 -6.70 28.28 -15.24
CA GLN A 295 -5.32 28.12 -14.77
C GLN A 295 -5.16 27.01 -13.73
N LYS A 296 -6.26 26.49 -13.17
CA LYS A 296 -6.21 25.63 -11.98
C LYS A 296 -5.75 24.22 -12.37
N LYS A 297 -4.83 23.68 -11.57
CA LYS A 297 -4.38 22.27 -11.61
C LYS A 297 -4.56 21.71 -10.20
N ASN A 298 -5.49 20.80 -10.02
CA ASN A 298 -5.83 20.24 -8.72
C ASN A 298 -5.22 18.84 -8.57
N PRO A 299 -4.46 18.57 -7.49
CA PRO A 299 -3.99 17.23 -7.17
C PRO A 299 -5.12 16.39 -6.53
N ASP A 300 -6.24 16.22 -7.23
CA ASP A 300 -7.45 15.56 -6.69
C ASP A 300 -7.16 14.16 -6.14
N PHE A 301 -6.25 13.42 -6.79
CA PHE A 301 -5.85 12.10 -6.31
C PHE A 301 -5.30 12.14 -4.88
N ALA A 302 -4.55 13.18 -4.52
CA ALA A 302 -3.96 13.32 -3.20
C ALA A 302 -5.03 13.64 -2.16
N GLU A 303 -6.03 14.44 -2.51
CA GLU A 303 -7.19 14.73 -1.66
C GLU A 303 -8.04 13.47 -1.43
N VAL A 304 -8.34 12.73 -2.50
CA VAL A 304 -9.10 11.48 -2.47
C VAL A 304 -8.35 10.38 -1.74
N LEU A 305 -7.03 10.29 -1.89
CA LEU A 305 -6.22 9.32 -1.17
C LEU A 305 -6.32 9.54 0.35
N LYS A 306 -6.26 10.80 0.80
CA LYS A 306 -6.42 11.13 2.22
C LYS A 306 -7.81 10.75 2.75
N SER A 307 -8.88 10.95 1.97
CA SER A 307 -10.23 10.54 2.38
C SER A 307 -10.35 9.02 2.44
N LYS A 308 -9.80 8.29 1.46
CA LYS A 308 -9.73 6.83 1.44
C LYS A 308 -8.95 6.25 2.62
N ALA A 309 -7.89 6.92 3.09
CA ALA A 309 -7.19 6.54 4.32
C ALA A 309 -8.12 6.60 5.54
N SER A 310 -8.97 7.63 5.64
CA SER A 310 -10.00 7.71 6.69
C SER A 310 -11.07 6.62 6.55
N LEU A 311 -11.47 6.26 5.33
CA LEU A 311 -12.42 5.17 5.10
C LEU A 311 -11.84 3.83 5.58
N ALA A 312 -10.57 3.55 5.27
CA ALA A 312 -9.89 2.35 5.73
C ALA A 312 -9.93 2.19 7.26
N HIS A 313 -9.80 3.29 8.01
CA HIS A 313 -9.95 3.27 9.47
C HIS A 313 -11.36 2.90 9.90
N GLY A 314 -12.38 3.49 9.27
CA GLY A 314 -13.78 3.20 9.54
C GLY A 314 -14.10 1.72 9.34
N TYR A 315 -13.70 1.16 8.20
CA TYR A 315 -13.87 -0.27 7.89
C TYR A 315 -13.17 -1.17 8.93
N LEU A 316 -11.93 -0.85 9.31
CA LEU A 316 -11.21 -1.61 10.34
C LEU A 316 -11.95 -1.59 11.68
N VAL A 317 -12.40 -0.41 12.13
CA VAL A 317 -13.16 -0.31 13.39
C VAL A 317 -14.46 -1.12 13.33
N SER A 318 -15.17 -1.08 12.20
CA SER A 318 -16.39 -1.88 12.01
C SER A 318 -16.11 -3.39 12.02
N LEU A 319 -15.04 -3.85 11.36
CA LEU A 319 -14.63 -5.27 11.37
C LEU A 319 -14.34 -5.75 12.80
N LEU A 320 -13.58 -4.98 13.57
CA LEU A 320 -13.29 -5.30 14.99
C LEU A 320 -14.57 -5.27 15.84
N GLY A 321 -15.51 -4.37 15.52
CA GLY A 321 -16.76 -4.20 16.22
C GLY A 321 -17.74 -5.36 16.04
N ILE A 322 -17.85 -5.91 14.83
CA ILE A 322 -18.84 -6.96 14.50
C ILE A 322 -18.62 -8.23 15.33
N GLN A 323 -17.38 -8.68 15.49
CA GLN A 323 -17.13 -9.91 16.26
C GLN A 323 -17.14 -9.67 17.77
N LYS A 324 -16.91 -8.44 18.25
CA LYS A 324 -16.66 -8.14 19.67
C LYS A 324 -17.74 -8.75 20.58
N GLY A 325 -17.34 -9.75 21.38
CA GLY A 325 -18.23 -10.41 22.36
C GLY A 325 -19.17 -11.46 21.77
N GLY A 326 -18.97 -11.87 20.51
CA GLY A 326 -19.74 -12.93 19.86
C GLY A 326 -19.57 -14.29 20.54
N PHE A 327 -20.64 -15.09 20.51
CA PHE A 327 -20.62 -16.47 21.02
C PHE A 327 -19.76 -17.37 20.13
N SER A 328 -18.99 -18.29 20.72
CA SER A 328 -18.11 -19.17 19.95
C SER A 328 -18.88 -20.10 19.01
N GLY A 329 -18.43 -20.21 17.77
CA GLY A 329 -19.07 -20.93 16.67
C GLY A 329 -19.36 -19.99 15.50
N TYR A 330 -20.18 -20.46 14.56
CA TYR A 330 -20.67 -19.59 13.49
C TYR A 330 -21.87 -18.79 13.96
N ASN A 331 -21.83 -17.48 13.70
CA ASN A 331 -22.98 -16.60 13.82
C ASN A 331 -23.11 -15.78 12.53
N ARG A 332 -24.36 -15.49 12.14
CA ARG A 332 -24.67 -14.84 10.86
C ARG A 332 -24.13 -13.40 10.79
N ASP A 333 -23.82 -12.78 11.93
CA ASP A 333 -23.19 -11.46 12.07
C ASP A 333 -21.92 -11.33 11.21
N THR A 334 -21.10 -12.39 11.17
CA THR A 334 -19.86 -12.44 10.39
C THR A 334 -20.06 -12.39 8.88
N GLN A 335 -21.30 -12.50 8.37
CA GLN A 335 -21.57 -12.30 6.95
C GLN A 335 -21.28 -10.85 6.52
N ALA A 336 -21.47 -9.87 7.41
CA ALA A 336 -21.24 -8.47 7.10
C ALA A 336 -19.76 -8.10 6.98
N THR A 337 -18.85 -8.86 7.62
CA THR A 337 -17.41 -8.55 7.62
C THR A 337 -16.83 -8.66 6.21
N LYS A 338 -17.27 -9.67 5.44
CA LYS A 338 -16.93 -9.88 4.03
C LYS A 338 -17.14 -8.61 3.18
N TYR A 339 -18.28 -7.93 3.34
CA TYR A 339 -18.57 -6.72 2.58
C TYR A 339 -17.60 -5.59 2.93
N LEU A 340 -17.29 -5.43 4.22
CA LEU A 340 -16.41 -4.38 4.70
C LEU A 340 -14.96 -4.56 4.21
N ILE A 341 -14.44 -5.80 4.25
CA ILE A 341 -13.08 -6.06 3.80
C ILE A 341 -12.95 -5.95 2.27
N MET A 342 -13.96 -6.43 1.51
CA MET A 342 -14.01 -6.26 0.06
C MET A 342 -14.07 -4.80 -0.35
N ASP A 343 -14.91 -4.02 0.32
CA ASP A 343 -14.99 -2.58 0.09
C ASP A 343 -13.69 -1.87 0.47
N LEU A 344 -13.11 -2.16 1.63
CA LEU A 344 -11.83 -1.60 2.05
C LEU A 344 -10.75 -1.84 0.99
N LEU A 345 -10.56 -3.09 0.56
CA LEU A 345 -9.50 -3.41 -0.40
C LEU A 345 -9.74 -2.74 -1.75
N ARG A 346 -10.99 -2.68 -2.23
CA ARG A 346 -11.36 -1.92 -3.44
C ARG A 346 -11.03 -0.43 -3.32
N GLU A 347 -11.27 0.17 -2.16
CA GLU A 347 -10.93 1.59 -1.97
C GLU A 347 -9.42 1.83 -1.96
N CYS A 348 -8.60 0.84 -1.56
CA CYS A 348 -7.16 0.98 -1.36
C CYS A 348 -6.30 0.49 -2.54
N GLU A 349 -6.76 -0.47 -3.35
CA GLU A 349 -5.92 -1.25 -4.27
C GLU A 349 -5.18 -0.41 -5.32
N GLU A 350 -5.80 0.67 -5.80
CA GLU A 350 -5.20 1.54 -6.83
C GLU A 350 -4.26 2.61 -6.26
N ALA A 351 -4.32 2.89 -4.94
CA ALA A 351 -3.61 4.03 -4.36
C ALA A 351 -2.07 3.96 -4.56
N PRO A 352 -1.40 2.80 -4.34
CA PRO A 352 0.03 2.71 -4.63
C PRO A 352 0.36 2.91 -6.11
N GLY A 353 -0.47 2.37 -7.01
CA GLY A 353 -0.28 2.48 -8.45
C GLY A 353 -0.43 3.90 -8.97
N VAL A 354 -1.40 4.66 -8.46
CA VAL A 354 -1.56 6.09 -8.78
C VAL A 354 -0.35 6.89 -8.30
N LEU A 355 0.09 6.69 -7.05
CA LEU A 355 1.28 7.38 -6.53
C LEU A 355 2.54 7.00 -7.30
N ARG A 356 2.69 5.74 -7.72
CA ARG A 356 3.82 5.31 -8.53
C ARG A 356 3.89 6.14 -9.83
N GLY A 357 2.77 6.21 -10.56
CA GLY A 357 2.71 6.98 -11.80
C GLY A 357 3.00 8.48 -11.58
N VAL A 358 2.56 9.03 -10.45
CA VAL A 358 2.92 10.41 -10.05
C VAL A 358 4.43 10.53 -9.88
N PHE A 359 5.09 9.69 -9.08
CA PHE A 359 6.53 9.81 -8.81
C PHE A 359 7.40 9.47 -10.03
N GLU A 360 6.97 8.59 -10.93
CA GLU A 360 7.64 8.30 -12.19
C GLU A 360 7.74 9.53 -13.11
N THR A 361 6.76 10.44 -13.03
CA THR A 361 6.62 11.60 -13.91
C THR A 361 6.82 12.95 -13.22
N LEU A 362 6.86 12.97 -11.88
CA LEU A 362 7.00 14.17 -11.07
C LEU A 362 8.32 14.90 -11.38
N THR A 363 8.21 16.20 -11.61
CA THR A 363 9.37 17.06 -11.89
C THR A 363 9.77 17.83 -10.64
N VAL A 364 11.06 17.80 -10.32
CA VAL A 364 11.64 18.50 -9.15
C VAL A 364 12.25 19.83 -9.60
N ASN A 365 11.86 20.92 -8.96
CA ASN A 365 12.44 22.24 -9.22
C ASN A 365 13.64 22.49 -8.28
N ARG A 366 14.82 22.00 -8.70
CA ARG A 366 16.07 22.08 -7.92
C ARG A 366 16.47 23.52 -7.59
N GLU A 367 16.22 24.45 -8.51
CA GLU A 367 16.55 25.85 -8.31
C GLU A 367 15.66 26.46 -7.22
N ARG A 368 14.34 26.25 -7.32
CA ARG A 368 13.39 26.72 -6.30
C ARG A 368 13.67 26.11 -4.94
N MET A 369 13.93 24.80 -4.86
CA MET A 369 14.28 24.15 -3.59
C MET A 369 15.55 24.76 -2.97
N ARG A 370 16.60 24.99 -3.77
CA ARG A 370 17.84 25.64 -3.32
C ARG A 370 17.63 27.09 -2.91
N GLU A 371 16.84 27.86 -3.65
CA GLU A 371 16.48 29.24 -3.28
C GLU A 371 15.79 29.26 -1.92
N GLN A 372 14.82 28.36 -1.72
CA GLN A 372 14.09 28.29 -0.47
C GLN A 372 15.00 27.94 0.71
N CYS A 373 16.03 27.08 0.53
CA CYS A 373 17.06 26.78 1.56
C CYS A 373 17.81 28.01 2.09
N ARG A 374 17.81 29.11 1.35
CA ARG A 374 18.52 30.35 1.69
C ARG A 374 17.66 31.36 2.44
N VAL A 375 16.38 31.07 2.63
CA VAL A 375 15.44 31.99 3.27
C VAL A 375 15.18 31.59 4.71
N GLY A 376 15.01 32.58 5.59
CA GLY A 376 14.56 32.34 6.97
C GLY A 376 15.64 31.81 7.90
N PHE A 377 16.91 32.12 7.63
CA PHE A 377 18.04 31.78 8.50
C PHE A 377 18.19 30.27 8.80
N MET A 378 17.87 29.40 7.83
CA MET A 378 17.90 27.94 8.00
C MET A 378 19.28 27.35 8.32
N ASN A 379 20.36 28.06 8.00
CA ASN A 379 21.73 27.67 8.35
C ASN A 379 22.17 28.14 9.75
N SER A 380 21.28 28.74 10.55
CA SER A 380 21.60 29.24 11.89
C SER A 380 22.12 28.15 12.83
N VAL A 381 21.55 26.95 12.76
CA VAL A 381 22.03 25.80 13.54
C VAL A 381 23.41 25.36 13.04
N ASP A 382 23.62 25.32 11.72
CA ASP A 382 24.91 24.93 11.14
C ASP A 382 26.02 25.93 11.53
N TRP A 383 25.72 27.23 11.63
CA TRP A 383 26.63 28.23 12.18
C TRP A 383 26.93 28.00 13.67
N ALA A 384 25.92 27.74 14.49
CA ALA A 384 26.12 27.48 15.91
C ALA A 384 26.99 26.24 16.15
N ASP A 385 26.75 25.20 15.35
CA ASP A 385 27.54 23.98 15.32
C ASP A 385 28.99 24.23 14.86
N HIS A 386 29.21 25.04 13.82
CA HIS A 386 30.56 25.42 13.38
C HIS A 386 31.33 26.15 14.47
N LEU A 387 30.70 27.13 15.14
CA LEU A 387 31.33 27.86 16.24
C LEU A 387 31.68 26.93 17.41
N ALA A 388 30.77 26.02 17.77
CA ALA A 388 31.01 25.06 18.84
C ALA A 388 32.15 24.10 18.50
N ARG A 389 32.18 23.56 17.28
CA ARG A 389 33.21 22.59 16.84
C ARG A 389 34.58 23.23 16.62
N THR A 390 34.64 24.38 15.95
CA THR A 390 35.90 24.99 15.49
C THR A 390 36.53 25.89 16.54
N HIS A 391 35.72 26.57 17.35
CA HIS A 391 36.18 27.51 18.37
C HIS A 391 35.96 27.02 19.81
N ASN A 392 35.50 25.77 19.98
CA ASN A 392 35.32 25.11 21.28
C ASN A 392 34.44 25.91 22.26
N LEU A 393 33.44 26.63 21.72
CA LEU A 393 32.46 27.35 22.53
C LEU A 393 31.33 26.41 22.98
N PRO A 394 30.78 26.58 24.20
CA PRO A 394 29.57 25.89 24.60
C PRO A 394 28.41 26.17 23.62
N PHE A 395 27.71 25.13 23.16
CA PHE A 395 26.65 25.29 22.15
C PHE A 395 25.57 26.31 22.55
N ARG A 396 25.26 26.44 23.85
CA ARG A 396 24.28 27.42 24.34
C ARG A 396 24.75 28.86 24.11
N GLU A 397 26.05 29.12 24.23
CA GLU A 397 26.65 30.42 23.93
C GLU A 397 26.59 30.68 22.42
N CYS A 398 26.95 29.69 21.58
CA CYS A 398 26.79 29.79 20.13
C CYS A 398 25.36 30.13 19.72
N TYR A 399 24.36 29.47 20.31
CA TYR A 399 22.95 29.78 20.07
C TYR A 399 22.62 31.24 20.41
N HIS A 400 23.12 31.78 21.52
CA HIS A 400 22.89 33.17 21.90
C HIS A 400 23.55 34.15 20.92
N VAL A 401 24.78 33.88 20.48
CA VAL A 401 25.45 34.63 19.41
C VAL A 401 24.58 34.63 18.15
N LEU A 402 24.09 33.45 17.73
CA LEU A 402 23.28 33.34 16.52
C LEU A 402 21.91 34.00 16.64
N ALA A 403 21.28 33.98 17.80
CA ALA A 403 20.03 34.71 18.05
C ALA A 403 20.22 36.23 17.89
N VAL A 404 21.37 36.77 18.31
CA VAL A 404 21.73 38.17 18.09
C VAL A 404 22.03 38.43 16.62
N ALA A 405 22.82 37.57 15.97
CA ALA A 405 23.18 37.71 14.55
C ALA A 405 21.94 37.67 13.64
N VAL A 406 20.97 36.79 13.90
CA VAL A 406 19.69 36.73 13.18
C VAL A 406 18.89 38.02 13.38
N ARG A 407 18.81 38.54 14.61
CA ARG A 407 18.12 39.81 14.89
C ARG A 407 18.77 41.00 14.18
N LEU A 408 20.11 41.01 14.11
CA LEU A 408 20.89 42.06 13.45
C LEU A 408 20.85 41.95 11.92
N SER A 409 20.60 40.76 11.38
CA SER A 409 20.43 40.50 9.95
C SER A 409 18.97 40.64 9.49
N ALA A 410 18.13 41.38 10.23
CA ALA A 410 16.78 41.69 9.78
C ALA A 410 16.76 43.09 9.12
N PRO A 411 16.09 43.28 7.97
CA PRO A 411 15.08 42.41 7.37
C PRO A 411 15.60 41.36 6.37
N GLU A 412 16.91 41.14 6.28
CA GLU A 412 17.49 40.13 5.40
C GLU A 412 17.01 38.71 5.74
N THR A 413 17.14 37.77 4.80
CA THR A 413 16.70 36.37 4.98
C THR A 413 17.84 35.41 5.29
N GLU A 414 19.07 35.92 5.33
CA GLU A 414 20.33 35.21 5.55
C GLU A 414 21.13 35.90 6.66
N ILE A 415 21.96 35.14 7.40
CA ILE A 415 22.87 35.72 8.40
C ILE A 415 24.00 36.44 7.64
N THR A 416 24.15 37.74 7.87
CA THR A 416 25.21 38.54 7.25
C THR A 416 26.53 38.44 8.02
N GLN A 417 27.65 38.59 7.31
CA GLN A 417 28.98 38.61 7.93
C GLN A 417 29.09 39.68 9.03
N GLN A 418 28.67 40.90 8.72
CA GLN A 418 28.69 42.02 9.65
C GLN A 418 27.90 41.73 10.93
N ALA A 419 26.70 41.16 10.80
CA ALA A 419 25.86 40.83 11.95
C ALA A 419 26.46 39.73 12.83
N LEU A 420 27.07 38.71 12.24
CA LEU A 420 27.71 37.62 12.98
C LEU A 420 28.97 38.10 13.72
N GLU A 421 29.81 38.88 13.05
CA GLU A 421 31.00 39.49 13.66
C GLU A 421 30.62 40.41 14.83
N GLN A 422 29.60 41.26 14.65
CA GLN A 422 29.07 42.10 15.72
C GLN A 422 28.53 41.26 16.89
N ALA A 423 27.77 40.20 16.62
CA ALA A 423 27.22 39.33 17.66
C ALA A 423 28.31 38.61 18.47
N LEU A 424 29.40 38.19 17.81
CA LEU A 424 30.57 37.60 18.47
C LEU A 424 31.27 38.61 19.39
N GLN A 425 31.47 39.84 18.91
CA GLN A 425 32.06 40.93 19.71
C GLN A 425 31.19 41.28 20.93
N GLU A 426 29.87 41.43 20.74
CA GLU A 426 28.93 41.71 21.83
C GLU A 426 28.91 40.60 22.89
N SER A 427 29.20 39.36 22.49
CA SER A 427 29.27 38.19 23.38
C SER A 427 30.66 38.01 24.01
N GLY A 428 31.62 38.89 23.74
CA GLY A 428 32.97 38.85 24.32
C GLY A 428 33.90 37.82 23.68
N HIS A 429 33.60 37.35 22.46
CA HIS A 429 34.45 36.41 21.72
C HIS A 429 35.25 37.15 20.64
N ASP A 430 36.57 37.09 20.74
CA ASP A 430 37.50 37.59 19.70
C ASP A 430 37.75 36.49 18.66
N ILE A 431 36.76 36.27 17.79
CA ILE A 431 36.79 35.27 16.72
C ILE A 431 36.72 35.99 15.38
N THR A 432 37.72 35.73 14.51
CA THR A 432 37.72 36.18 13.12
C THR A 432 37.36 35.01 12.21
N LEU A 433 36.27 35.15 11.47
CA LEU A 433 35.82 34.18 10.49
C LEU A 433 36.38 34.54 9.10
N SER A 434 36.90 33.56 8.38
CA SER A 434 37.38 33.74 7.01
C SER A 434 36.23 33.89 6.01
N LEU A 435 36.50 34.53 4.87
CA LEU A 435 35.54 34.60 3.77
C LEU A 435 35.13 33.20 3.27
N GLU A 436 36.07 32.25 3.27
CA GLU A 436 35.83 30.86 2.88
C GLU A 436 34.83 30.17 3.83
N GLU A 437 34.91 30.42 5.14
CA GLU A 437 33.94 29.90 6.11
C GLU A 437 32.54 30.46 5.87
N PHE A 438 32.42 31.76 5.58
CA PHE A 438 31.15 32.38 5.24
C PHE A 438 30.55 31.82 3.95
N GLU A 439 31.32 31.73 2.88
CA GLU A 439 30.85 31.20 1.60
C GLU A 439 30.42 29.73 1.72
N ARG A 440 31.18 28.92 2.49
CA ARG A 440 30.86 27.52 2.75
C ARG A 440 29.56 27.38 3.56
N LEU A 441 29.42 28.08 4.67
CA LEU A 441 28.25 27.95 5.56
C LEU A 441 26.99 28.66 5.02
N ALA A 442 27.14 29.55 4.03
CA ALA A 442 26.03 30.10 3.26
C ALA A 442 25.53 29.15 2.15
N ASN A 443 26.30 28.12 1.79
CA ASN A 443 25.97 27.22 0.69
C ASN A 443 25.25 25.95 1.18
N PRO A 444 23.95 25.76 0.85
CA PRO A 444 23.17 24.58 1.24
C PRO A 444 23.84 23.23 0.92
N ASN A 445 24.51 23.13 -0.23
CA ASN A 445 25.17 21.91 -0.67
C ASN A 445 26.39 21.58 0.20
N SER A 446 27.11 22.61 0.69
CA SER A 446 28.25 22.41 1.59
C SER A 446 27.78 21.95 2.97
N LEU A 447 26.71 22.57 3.50
CA LEU A 447 26.11 22.18 4.78
C LEU A 447 25.67 20.72 4.81
N ILE A 448 25.06 20.25 3.71
CA ILE A 448 24.63 18.87 3.59
C ILE A 448 25.83 17.91 3.50
N ALA A 449 26.92 18.29 2.84
CA ALA A 449 28.11 17.44 2.72
C ALA A 449 28.83 17.18 4.06
N GLU A 450 28.63 18.04 5.06
CA GLU A 450 29.20 17.90 6.40
C GLU A 450 28.43 16.90 7.30
N ARG A 451 27.20 16.56 6.94
CA ARG A 451 26.37 15.65 7.73
C ARG A 451 26.68 14.21 7.35
N GLN A 452 27.78 13.66 7.84
CA GLN A 452 28.30 12.34 7.44
C GLN A 452 27.98 11.21 8.43
N HIS A 453 26.93 11.34 9.23
CA HIS A 453 26.50 10.25 10.12
C HIS A 453 25.50 9.31 9.43
N SER A 454 25.28 8.13 10.00
CA SER A 454 24.29 7.16 9.52
C SER A 454 22.91 7.81 9.38
N GLY A 455 22.21 7.55 8.27
CA GLY A 455 20.87 8.07 8.00
C GLY A 455 20.80 9.59 7.76
N SER A 456 21.93 10.23 7.46
CA SER A 456 22.00 11.67 7.18
C SER A 456 21.54 12.01 5.75
N PRO A 457 21.26 13.30 5.46
CA PRO A 457 20.88 13.74 4.12
C PRO A 457 22.06 13.96 3.16
N ALA A 458 23.31 13.67 3.56
CA ALA A 458 24.46 13.78 2.67
C ALA A 458 24.29 12.85 1.44
N PRO A 459 24.68 13.27 0.22
CA PRO A 459 24.42 12.49 -0.99
C PRO A 459 24.93 11.05 -0.93
N ASP A 460 26.12 10.83 -0.36
CA ASP A 460 26.68 9.49 -0.22
C ASP A 460 25.90 8.64 0.79
N SER A 461 25.49 9.21 1.94
CA SER A 461 24.60 8.55 2.90
C SER A 461 23.22 8.23 2.29
N VAL A 462 22.68 9.09 1.41
CA VAL A 462 21.43 8.81 0.71
C VAL A 462 21.60 7.65 -0.28
N ARG A 463 22.72 7.56 -1.00
CA ARG A 463 23.02 6.42 -1.87
C ARG A 463 23.13 5.11 -1.08
N GLU A 464 23.75 5.15 0.09
CA GLU A 464 23.81 4.01 1.02
C GLU A 464 22.40 3.58 1.44
N GLN A 465 21.56 4.53 1.87
CA GLN A 465 20.16 4.25 2.21
C GLN A 465 19.38 3.65 1.03
N VAL A 466 19.54 4.17 -0.19
CA VAL A 466 18.89 3.61 -1.38
C VAL A 466 19.34 2.16 -1.62
N ALA A 467 20.63 1.88 -1.51
CA ALA A 467 21.15 0.53 -1.66
C ALA A 467 20.60 -0.44 -0.59
N GLU A 468 20.58 -0.03 0.68
CA GLU A 468 20.02 -0.84 1.78
C GLU A 468 18.52 -1.10 1.60
N LEU A 469 17.76 -0.08 1.22
CA LEU A 469 16.32 -0.20 1.01
C LEU A 469 16.00 -1.10 -0.19
N ARG A 470 16.76 -1.01 -1.30
CA ARG A 470 16.59 -1.94 -2.45
C ARG A 470 16.87 -3.39 -2.07
N VAL A 471 17.86 -3.65 -1.20
CA VAL A 471 18.11 -5.01 -0.70
C VAL A 471 16.89 -5.52 0.07
N ALA A 472 16.32 -4.72 0.97
CA ALA A 472 15.11 -5.09 1.72
C ALA A 472 13.92 -5.36 0.77
N LEU A 473 13.69 -4.49 -0.21
CA LEU A 473 12.62 -4.65 -1.20
C LEU A 473 12.76 -5.96 -2.01
N SER A 474 13.98 -6.25 -2.47
CA SER A 474 14.27 -7.47 -3.24
C SER A 474 13.92 -8.75 -2.49
N GLN A 475 14.09 -8.76 -1.16
CA GLN A 475 13.72 -9.90 -0.32
C GLN A 475 12.19 -10.09 -0.32
N PHE A 476 11.42 -9.04 -0.07
CA PHE A 476 9.95 -9.15 -0.08
C PHE A 476 9.41 -9.52 -1.46
N GLN A 477 10.02 -9.01 -2.53
CA GLN A 477 9.66 -9.38 -3.89
C GLN A 477 9.89 -10.88 -4.16
N ALA A 478 11.06 -11.40 -3.78
CA ALA A 478 11.38 -12.81 -3.97
C ALA A 478 10.42 -13.73 -3.19
N GLU A 479 10.12 -13.37 -1.94
CA GLU A 479 9.14 -14.10 -1.11
C GLU A 479 7.72 -14.08 -1.73
N GLY A 480 7.27 -12.92 -2.22
CA GLY A 480 5.98 -12.78 -2.88
C GLY A 480 5.89 -13.56 -4.20
N ILE A 481 6.93 -13.52 -5.04
CA ILE A 481 7.01 -14.31 -6.28
C ILE A 481 6.98 -15.80 -5.98
N ALA A 482 7.72 -16.27 -4.98
CA ALA A 482 7.74 -17.67 -4.60
C ALA A 482 6.36 -18.15 -4.14
N LEU A 483 5.64 -17.35 -3.34
CA LEU A 483 4.28 -17.68 -2.93
C LEU A 483 3.31 -17.70 -4.12
N GLN A 484 3.39 -16.71 -5.02
CA GLN A 484 2.54 -16.69 -6.22
C GLN A 484 2.78 -17.92 -7.12
N GLN A 485 4.04 -18.29 -7.35
CA GLN A 485 4.39 -19.49 -8.11
C GLN A 485 3.81 -20.75 -7.47
N HIS A 486 3.92 -20.89 -6.15
CA HIS A 486 3.33 -22.01 -5.43
C HIS A 486 1.80 -22.08 -5.57
N ILE A 487 1.12 -20.92 -5.52
CA ILE A 487 -0.32 -20.80 -5.73
C ILE A 487 -0.69 -21.24 -7.15
N ASP A 488 0.01 -20.73 -8.17
CA ASP A 488 -0.27 -21.04 -9.57
C ASP A 488 -0.05 -22.53 -9.87
N GLU A 489 1.01 -23.13 -9.35
CA GLU A 489 1.29 -24.56 -9.46
C GLU A 489 0.20 -25.41 -8.77
N ALA A 490 -0.23 -25.05 -7.57
CA ALA A 490 -1.29 -25.76 -6.87
C ALA A 490 -2.64 -25.65 -7.59
N ARG A 491 -2.98 -24.45 -8.08
CA ARG A 491 -4.20 -24.20 -8.85
C ARG A 491 -4.20 -25.01 -10.15
N GLN A 492 -3.07 -25.04 -10.87
CA GLN A 492 -2.93 -25.82 -12.10
C GLN A 492 -3.03 -27.32 -11.83
N ARG A 493 -2.38 -27.84 -10.78
CA ARG A 493 -2.49 -29.25 -10.37
C ARG A 493 -3.94 -29.67 -10.12
N CYS A 494 -4.74 -28.83 -9.45
CA CYS A 494 -6.17 -29.09 -9.27
C CYS A 494 -6.95 -29.04 -10.58
N ARG A 495 -6.65 -28.07 -11.46
CA ARG A 495 -7.36 -27.88 -12.73
C ARG A 495 -7.11 -29.02 -13.71
N GLU A 496 -5.90 -29.56 -13.72
CA GLU A 496 -5.47 -30.64 -14.63
C GLU A 496 -5.64 -32.05 -14.05
N TYR A 497 -6.14 -32.18 -12.82
CA TYR A 497 -6.32 -33.49 -12.19
C TYR A 497 -7.19 -34.41 -13.05
N ARG A 498 -6.71 -35.64 -13.27
CA ARG A 498 -7.42 -36.69 -13.99
C ARG A 498 -7.50 -37.93 -13.12
N VAL A 499 -8.64 -38.60 -13.24
CA VAL A 499 -8.96 -39.85 -12.57
C VAL A 499 -8.34 -41.02 -13.31
#